data_AF-A0AAJ1T092-F1
#
_entry.id   AF-A0AAJ1T092-F1
#
_cell.length_a   1.000
_cell.length_b   1.000
_cell.length_c   1.000
_cell.angle_alpha   90.00
_cell.angle_beta   90.00
_cell.angle_gamma   90.00
#
_symmetry.space_group_name_H-M   'P 1'
#
loop_
_entity.id
_entity.type
_entity.pdbx_description
1 polymer ?
#
loop_
_entity_poly.entity_id
_entity_poly.type
_entity_poly.pdbx_seq_one_letter_code
_entity_poly.pdbx_strand_id
1 'polypeptide(L)' 'MKLREDLLQIVGEESRISTNEMVLIQHGHGISYHPGKLPDVVVFPVDKEEVRRIVRYANVYRYLCPHFKIA' A
#
# COMPACT_ATOMS: atom_id res chain seq x y z
N MET A 1 15.47 -3.77 -4.26
CA MET A 1 14.47 -3.93 -3.18
C MET A 1 13.11 -4.08 -3.81
N LYS A 2 12.26 -4.95 -3.26
CA LYS A 2 10.95 -5.28 -3.82
C LYS A 2 9.91 -4.91 -2.77
N LEU A 3 9.26 -3.76 -2.99
CA LEU A 3 8.31 -3.11 -2.08
C LEU A 3 7.30 -4.07 -1.42
N ARG A 4 6.76 -5.01 -2.19
CA ARG A 4 5.81 -6.04 -1.71
C ARG A 4 6.40 -6.89 -0.58
N GLU A 5 7.64 -7.36 -0.73
CA GLU A 5 8.26 -8.27 0.23
C GLU A 5 8.62 -7.55 1.53
N ASP A 6 9.05 -6.30 1.42
CA ASP A 6 9.31 -5.47 2.60
C ASP A 6 8.01 -5.21 3.40
N LEU A 7 6.90 -4.94 2.71
CA LEU A 7 5.59 -4.79 3.34
C LEU A 7 5.08 -6.12 3.91
N LEU A 8 5.35 -7.25 3.26
CA LEU A 8 5.02 -8.58 3.76
C LEU A 8 5.77 -8.90 5.06
N GLN A 9 7.01 -8.45 5.21
CA GLN A 9 7.75 -8.61 6.46
C GLN A 9 7.14 -7.79 7.62
N ILE A 10 6.52 -6.64 7.32
CA ILE A 10 5.88 -5.78 8.34
C ILE A 10 4.53 -6.34 8.79
N VAL A 11 3.75 -6.86 7.85
CA VAL A 11 2.36 -7.33 8.05
C VAL A 11 2.33 -8.82 8.41
N GLY A 12 3.28 -9.61 7.91
CA GLY A 12 3.42 -11.03 8.23
C GLY A 12 2.41 -11.96 7.58
N GLU A 13 1.47 -11.44 6.77
CA GLU A 13 0.42 -12.24 6.14
C GLU A 13 0.20 -11.84 4.68
N GLU A 14 0.25 -12.83 3.78
CA GLU A 14 0.17 -12.61 2.33
C GLU A 14 -1.25 -12.24 1.86
N SER A 15 -2.29 -12.77 2.52
CA SER A 15 -3.69 -12.44 2.24
C SER A 15 -4.02 -10.96 2.41
N ARG A 16 -3.21 -10.25 3.22
CA ARG A 16 -3.38 -8.83 3.57
C ARG A 16 -2.57 -7.90 2.66
N ILE A 17 -1.95 -8.44 1.62
CA ILE A 17 -1.22 -7.69 0.60
C ILE A 17 -1.76 -8.08 -0.77
N SER A 18 -2.31 -7.10 -1.48
CA SER A 18 -2.91 -7.31 -2.79
C SER A 18 -2.13 -6.58 -3.89
N THR A 19 -1.83 -7.33 -4.93
CA THR A 19 -1.40 -6.84 -6.25
C THR A 19 -2.45 -7.18 -7.32
N ASN A 20 -3.66 -7.53 -6.90
CA ASN A 20 -4.75 -7.87 -7.82
C ASN A 20 -5.20 -6.61 -8.57
N GLU A 21 -5.26 -6.70 -9.90
CA GLU A 21 -5.56 -5.57 -10.79
C GLU A 21 -6.86 -4.84 -10.41
N MET A 22 -7.93 -5.57 -10.08
CA MET A 22 -9.21 -4.97 -9.67
C MET A 22 -9.08 -4.17 -8.38
N VAL A 23 -8.29 -4.68 -7.42
CA VAL A 23 -8.02 -3.99 -6.15
C VAL A 23 -7.17 -2.74 -6.39
N LEU A 24 -6.15 -2.82 -7.26
CA LEU A 24 -5.35 -1.65 -7.62
C LEU A 24 -6.21 -0.58 -8.30
N ILE A 25 -7.10 -0.96 -9.22
CA ILE A 25 -8.04 -0.03 -9.89
C ILE A 25 -8.97 0.64 -8.88
N GLN A 26 -9.57 -0.15 -7.99
CA GLN A 26 -10.45 0.37 -6.94
C GLN A 26 -9.74 1.40 -6.06
N HIS A 27 -8.47 1.17 -5.73
CA HIS A 27 -7.68 2.06 -4.88
C HIS A 27 -6.91 3.15 -5.65
N GLY A 28 -6.84 3.08 -6.97
CA GLY A 28 -6.18 4.09 -7.82
C GLY A 28 -7.07 5.24 -8.26
N HIS A 29 -8.39 5.06 -8.21
CA HIS A 29 -9.36 6.13 -8.46
C HIS A 29 -9.79 6.83 -7.17
N GLY A 30 -9.77 8.16 -7.20
CA GLY A 30 -10.34 9.00 -6.15
C GLY A 30 -11.65 9.66 -6.63
N ILE A 31 -12.24 10.48 -5.77
CA ILE A 31 -13.42 11.30 -6.09
C ILE A 31 -13.09 12.58 -6.87
N SER A 32 -11.80 12.87 -7.08
CA SER A 32 -11.36 14.06 -7.79
C SER A 32 -11.51 13.91 -9.30
N TYR A 33 -11.69 15.04 -10.00
CA TYR A 33 -11.65 15.12 -11.47
C TYR A 33 -10.24 14.95 -12.07
N HIS A 34 -9.21 14.76 -11.25
CA HIS A 34 -7.86 14.47 -11.71
C HIS A 34 -7.71 12.99 -12.09
N PRO A 35 -6.89 12.68 -13.12
CA PRO A 35 -6.56 11.30 -13.46
C PRO A 35 -6.01 10.55 -12.23
N GLY A 36 -6.62 9.41 -11.91
CA GLY A 36 -6.13 8.52 -10.87
C GLY A 36 -4.77 7.91 -11.26
N LYS A 37 -3.97 7.55 -10.26
CA LYS A 37 -2.74 6.78 -10.46
C LYS A 37 -2.83 5.48 -9.66
N LEU A 38 -2.66 4.36 -10.33
CA LEU A 38 -2.72 3.04 -9.72
C LEU A 38 -1.54 2.87 -8.75
N PRO A 39 -1.77 2.28 -7.56
CA PRO A 39 -0.68 1.86 -6.70
C PRO A 39 -0.01 0.58 -7.20
N ASP A 40 1.24 0.35 -6.81
CA ASP A 40 1.95 -0.89 -7.12
C ASP A 40 1.46 -2.04 -6.20
N VAL A 41 0.99 -1.71 -4.99
CA VAL A 41 0.49 -2.65 -3.99
C VAL A 41 -0.49 -2.00 -3.01
N VAL A 42 -1.47 -2.77 -2.55
CA VAL A 42 -2.44 -2.37 -1.52
C VAL A 42 -2.27 -3.26 -0.28
N VAL A 43 -2.26 -2.66 0.90
CA VAL A 43 -2.05 -3.34 2.19
C VAL A 43 -3.24 -3.14 3.12
N PHE A 44 -3.67 -4.21 3.79
CA PHE A 44 -4.80 -4.25 4.72
C PHE A 44 -4.32 -4.51 6.16
N PRO A 45 -3.90 -3.48 6.91
CA PRO A 45 -3.49 -3.63 8.30
C PRO A 45 -4.69 -3.93 9.21
N VAL A 46 -4.46 -4.66 10.31
CA VAL A 46 -5.51 -5.01 11.28
C VAL A 46 -5.50 -4.11 12.51
N ASP A 47 -4.39 -3.41 12.75
CA ASP A 47 -4.26 -2.52 13.91
C ASP A 47 -3.46 -1.24 13.61
N LYS A 48 -3.53 -0.30 14.55
CA LYS A 48 -2.87 1.00 14.45
C LYS A 48 -1.34 0.90 14.48
N GLU A 49 -0.79 -0.13 15.10
CA GLU A 49 0.66 -0.28 15.22
C GLU A 49 1.28 -0.75 13.90
N GLU A 50 0.60 -1.64 13.17
CA GLU A 50 0.96 -1.98 11.79
C GLU A 50 0.96 -0.76 10.88
N VAL A 51 -0.08 0.09 10.95
CA VAL A 51 -0.14 1.35 10.20
C VAL A 51 1.08 2.23 10.53
N ARG A 52 1.44 2.37 11.81
CA ARG A 52 2.62 3.14 12.22
C ARG A 52 3.92 2.57 11.67
N ARG A 53 4.08 1.25 11.63
CA ARG A 53 5.26 0.58 11.05
C ARG A 53 5.34 0.83 9.54
N ILE A 54 4.24 0.69 8.82
CA ILE A 54 4.15 0.93 7.37
C ILE A 54 4.48 2.39 7.04
N VAL A 55 3.90 3.35 7.77
CA VAL A 55 4.17 4.78 7.56
C VAL A 55 5.63 5.13 7.86
N ARG A 56 6.22 4.56 8.93
CA ARG A 56 7.66 4.73 9.23
C ARG A 56 8.53 4.18 8.11
N TYR A 57 8.22 2.98 7.62
CA TYR A 57 8.91 2.37 6.49
C TYR A 57 8.85 3.29 5.26
N ALA A 58 7.66 3.77 4.88
CA ALA A 58 7.49 4.66 3.74
C ALA A 58 8.31 5.96 3.86
N ASN A 59 8.36 6.54 5.06
CA ASN A 59 9.14 7.75 5.32
C ASN A 59 10.66 7.51 5.17
N VAL A 60 11.18 6.38 5.69
CA VAL A 60 12.61 6.02 5.58
C VAL A 60 13.03 5.90 4.11
N TYR A 61 12.21 5.26 3.29
CA TYR A 61 12.53 4.99 1.89
C TYR A 61 11.99 6.06 0.92
N ARG A 62 11.40 7.14 1.44
CA ARG A 62 10.73 8.21 0.67
C ARG A 62 9.72 7.70 -0.36
N TYR A 63 9.06 6.58 -0.07
CA TYR A 63 7.93 6.13 -0.88
C TYR A 63 6.76 7.09 -0.64
N LEU A 64 6.46 7.90 -1.66
CA LEU A 64 5.28 8.75 -1.68
C LEU A 64 4.11 7.98 -2.29
N CYS A 65 2.89 8.34 -1.90
CA CYS A 65 1.71 7.96 -2.68
C CYS A 65 1.94 8.38 -4.15
N PRO A 66 1.76 7.46 -5.10
CA PRO A 66 0.86 6.31 -4.99
C PRO A 66 1.56 4.95 -4.95
N HIS A 67 2.88 4.85 -4.73
CA HIS A 67 3.61 3.56 -4.85
C HIS A 67 2.99 2.40 -4.05
N PHE A 68 2.43 2.68 -2.88
CA PHE A 68 1.54 1.74 -2.20
C PHE A 68 0.38 2.51 -1.54
N LYS A 69 -0.71 1.80 -1.25
CA LYS A 69 -1.85 2.36 -0.53
C LYS A 69 -2.21 1.48 0.67
N ILE A 70 -2.58 2.13 1.78
CA ILE A 70 -3.15 1.48 2.96
C ILE A 70 -4.67 1.56 2.79
N ALA A 71 -5.35 0.41 2.82
CA ALA A 71 -6.80 0.29 2.67
C ALA A 71 -7.51 0.30 4.03
#